data_AF-A0ABD3RGP9-F1
#
_entry.id   AF-A0ABD3RGP9-F1
#
_cell.length_a   1.000
_cell.length_b   1.000
_cell.length_c   1.000
_cell.angle_alpha   90.00
_cell.angle_beta   90.00
_cell.angle_gamma   90.00
#
_symmetry.space_group_name_H-M   'P 1'
#
loop_
_entity.id
_entity.type
_entity.pdbx_description
1 polymer ?
#
loop_
_entity_poly.entity_id
_entity_poly.type
_entity_poly.pdbx_seq_one_letter_code
_entity_poly.pdbx_strand_id
1 'polypeptide(L)'
;MARHLARIHGTEEDKVNCPFYFKIGACRHADRCSRIHHRPAFSQTILIKHVYRHPIREAELKAAREGRGVDGAIVDEEGAREDFLAFFEDFFQELSKFGRLEALHVCDNLGDHMIGHVYAKFAEEEEAADALNVMNGRYYDGRRMEVEFSPVTDFREARCRDFDEDTCRRGGFCNFMHIKPVPLCLVRDMEDEAEDERRREEMERMERRRREERRDHRGGGGDRRRGRRDRERKGGRRGGGGSRSRSRSRSHSKSGSRDRGGGSGVRYE
;
A
#
# COMPACT_ATOMS: atom_id res chain seq x y z
N MET A 1 4.85 25.64 32.67
CA MET A 1 6.01 25.38 31.80
C MET A 1 5.66 24.53 30.57
N ALA A 2 4.94 23.40 30.71
CA ALA A 2 4.54 22.55 29.57
C ALA A 2 3.73 23.27 28.46
N ARG A 3 2.80 24.17 28.82
CA ARG A 3 2.01 24.95 27.84
C ARG A 3 2.82 25.94 26.99
N HIS A 4 3.97 26.41 27.50
CA HIS A 4 4.84 27.33 26.74
C HIS A 4 5.77 26.56 25.80
N LEU A 5 6.23 25.36 26.21
CA LEU A 5 7.03 24.48 25.37
C LEU A 5 6.22 23.86 24.20
N ALA A 6 4.95 23.52 24.45
CA ALA A 6 4.03 23.07 23.40
C ALA A 6 3.73 24.16 22.36
N ARG A 7 3.90 25.45 22.71
CA ARG A 7 3.74 26.59 21.79
C ARG A 7 4.97 26.84 20.91
N ILE A 8 6.12 26.32 21.32
CA ILE A 8 7.42 26.50 20.64
C ILE A 8 7.71 25.33 19.71
N HIS A 9 7.32 24.11 20.08
CA HIS A 9 7.62 22.90 19.32
C HIS A 9 7.06 22.96 17.89
N GLY A 10 7.91 22.79 16.89
CA GLY A 10 7.52 22.87 15.46
C GLY A 10 7.43 24.28 14.87
N THR A 11 7.76 25.31 15.65
CA THR A 11 7.82 26.72 15.19
C THR A 11 9.26 27.19 14.99
N GLU A 12 9.45 28.35 14.36
CA GLU A 12 10.80 28.93 14.17
C GLU A 12 11.49 29.33 15.49
N GLU A 13 10.73 29.40 16.58
CA GLU A 13 11.25 29.66 17.93
C GLU A 13 11.92 28.42 18.55
N ASP A 14 11.68 27.23 17.98
CA ASP A 14 12.37 26.00 18.38
C ASP A 14 13.82 26.02 17.91
N LYS A 15 14.73 26.26 18.86
CA LYS A 15 16.17 26.30 18.58
C LYS A 15 16.79 24.90 18.47
N VAL A 16 16.07 23.85 18.86
CA VAL A 16 16.58 22.47 18.92
C VAL A 16 16.11 21.68 17.70
N ASN A 17 14.82 21.74 17.40
CA ASN A 17 14.22 20.97 16.32
C ASN A 17 14.16 21.78 15.02
N CYS A 18 14.32 21.11 13.88
CA CYS A 18 14.19 21.78 12.60
C CYS A 18 12.71 22.04 12.26
N PRO A 19 12.25 23.29 12.20
CA PRO A 19 10.85 23.58 11.90
C PRO A 19 10.46 23.19 10.48
N PHE A 20 11.40 23.26 9.52
CA PHE A 20 11.14 22.87 8.13
C PHE A 20 10.98 21.36 8.01
N TYR A 21 11.85 20.56 8.63
CA TYR A 21 11.67 19.12 8.60
C TYR A 21 10.37 18.69 9.29
N PHE A 22 10.04 19.29 10.43
CA PHE A 22 8.79 18.98 11.14
C PHE A 22 7.54 19.30 10.32
N LYS A 23 7.49 20.49 9.69
CA LYS A 23 6.29 20.94 8.94
C LYS A 23 6.22 20.43 7.51
N ILE A 24 7.35 20.25 6.86
CA ILE A 24 7.44 19.96 5.42
C ILE A 24 7.89 18.51 5.18
N GLY A 25 8.50 17.83 6.16
CA GLY A 25 9.11 16.51 5.98
C GLY A 25 10.43 16.55 5.19
N ALA A 26 10.87 17.75 4.76
CA ALA A 26 12.08 17.96 3.98
C ALA A 26 12.86 19.17 4.48
N CYS A 27 14.19 19.13 4.34
CA CYS A 27 15.08 20.22 4.73
C CYS A 27 16.20 20.39 3.70
N ARG A 28 16.46 21.63 3.29
CA ARG A 28 17.57 21.99 2.38
C ARG A 28 18.96 21.53 2.83
N HIS A 29 19.13 21.29 4.13
CA HIS A 29 20.41 20.84 4.70
C HIS A 29 20.48 19.32 4.86
N ALA A 30 19.37 18.59 4.67
CA ALA A 30 19.28 17.14 4.87
C ALA A 30 19.99 16.71 6.16
N ASP A 31 20.89 15.73 6.10
CA ASP A 31 21.62 15.23 7.28
C ASP A 31 22.72 16.18 7.80
N ARG A 32 23.03 17.26 7.05
CA ARG A 32 23.96 18.31 7.49
C ARG A 32 23.27 19.45 8.25
N CYS A 33 21.98 19.31 8.54
CA CYS A 33 21.25 20.31 9.32
C CYS A 33 21.83 20.43 10.74
N SER A 34 21.98 21.66 11.24
CA SER A 34 22.42 21.90 12.62
C SER A 34 21.32 21.63 13.65
N ARG A 35 20.07 21.52 13.20
CA ARG A 35 18.89 21.23 14.03
C ARG A 35 18.46 19.78 13.85
N ILE A 36 17.77 19.24 14.85
CA ILE A 36 17.37 17.83 14.88
C ILE A 36 16.21 17.56 13.90
N HIS A 37 16.32 16.48 13.13
CA HIS A 37 15.27 15.92 12.28
C HIS A 37 14.68 14.66 12.95
N HIS A 38 13.47 14.77 13.49
CA HIS A 38 12.77 13.64 14.10
C HIS A 38 12.03 12.83 13.04
N ARG A 39 12.70 11.81 12.50
CA ARG A 39 12.08 10.83 11.59
C ARG A 39 11.09 9.97 12.38
N PRO A 40 9.79 10.02 12.10
CA PRO A 40 8.82 9.20 12.81
C PRO A 40 9.02 7.72 12.47
N ALA A 41 8.83 6.84 13.46
CA ALA A 41 8.85 5.39 13.25
C ALA A 41 7.54 4.86 12.66
N PHE A 42 6.46 5.63 12.80
CA PHE A 42 5.12 5.38 12.29
C PHE A 42 4.47 6.73 11.98
N SER A 43 3.74 6.80 10.87
CA SER A 43 2.99 7.99 10.47
C SER A 43 1.94 7.58 9.44
N GLN A 44 0.81 8.30 9.41
CA GLN A 44 -0.19 8.18 8.35
C GLN A 44 0.35 8.66 6.99
N THR A 45 1.40 9.49 7.00
CA THR A 45 1.95 10.08 5.79
C THR A 45 3.29 9.44 5.43
N ILE A 46 3.41 8.97 4.19
CA ILE A 46 4.68 8.57 3.59
C ILE A 46 5.18 9.63 2.62
N LEU A 47 6.50 9.67 2.47
CA LEU A 47 7.22 10.47 1.50
C LEU A 47 8.00 9.53 0.58
N ILE A 48 7.73 9.61 -0.72
CA ILE A 48 8.53 8.98 -1.77
C ILE A 48 9.45 10.05 -2.37
N LYS A 49 10.75 9.90 -2.18
CA LYS A 49 11.73 10.91 -2.57
C LYS A 49 12.07 10.83 -4.06
N HIS A 50 12.09 12.00 -4.71
CA HIS A 50 12.63 12.24 -6.06
C HIS A 50 12.09 11.31 -7.17
N VAL A 51 10.87 10.83 -7.00
CA VAL A 51 10.27 9.85 -7.90
C VAL A 51 9.72 10.52 -9.16
N TYR A 52 9.03 11.65 -9.01
CA TYR A 52 8.53 12.42 -10.16
C TYR A 52 9.70 13.06 -10.90
N ARG A 53 9.73 12.88 -12.23
CA ARG A 53 10.72 13.52 -13.08
C ARG A 53 10.20 14.88 -13.51
N HIS A 54 10.85 15.93 -13.01
CA HIS A 54 10.48 17.29 -13.34
C HIS A 54 10.86 17.58 -14.82
N PRO A 55 9.92 18.03 -15.67
CA PRO A 55 10.14 18.24 -17.10
C PRO A 55 11.32 19.15 -17.42
N ILE A 56 11.44 20.27 -16.68
CA ILE A 56 12.60 21.18 -16.79
C ILE A 56 13.92 20.43 -16.57
N ARG A 57 14.04 19.65 -15.49
CA ARG A 57 15.28 18.93 -15.17
C ARG A 57 15.59 17.83 -16.18
N GLU A 58 14.58 17.18 -16.74
CA GLU A 58 14.78 16.22 -17.83
C GLU A 58 15.28 16.91 -19.11
N ALA A 59 14.72 18.06 -19.45
CA ALA A 59 15.15 18.83 -20.59
C ALA A 59 16.60 19.34 -20.42
N GLU A 60 16.96 19.80 -19.22
CA GLU A 60 18.35 20.16 -18.86
C GLU A 60 19.30 18.96 -19.00
N LEU A 61 18.91 17.79 -18.48
CA LEU A 61 19.73 16.58 -18.57
C LEU A 61 19.90 16.11 -20.02
N LYS A 62 18.86 16.21 -20.84
CA LYS A 62 18.90 15.87 -22.26
C LYS A 62 19.80 16.84 -23.03
N ALA A 63 19.68 18.14 -22.79
CA ALA A 63 20.55 19.15 -23.37
C ALA A 63 22.02 18.89 -23.02
N ALA A 64 22.31 18.58 -21.75
CA ALA A 64 23.66 18.23 -21.30
C ALA A 64 24.20 16.97 -21.99
N ARG A 65 23.39 15.91 -22.16
CA ARG A 65 23.78 14.68 -22.88
C ARG A 65 24.08 14.94 -24.35
N GLU A 66 23.39 15.89 -24.96
CA GLU A 66 23.57 16.29 -26.36
C GLU A 66 24.66 17.37 -26.53
N GLY A 67 25.34 17.77 -25.44
CA GLY A 67 26.38 18.79 -25.46
C GLY A 67 25.87 20.20 -25.76
N ARG A 68 24.56 20.43 -25.63
CA ARG A 68 23.93 21.75 -25.77
C ARG A 68 23.98 22.51 -24.44
N GLY A 69 23.97 23.84 -24.53
CA GLY A 69 23.83 24.70 -23.35
C GLY A 69 22.54 24.37 -22.59
N VAL A 70 22.62 24.39 -21.27
CA VAL A 70 21.50 24.08 -20.36
C VAL A 70 20.49 25.24 -20.33
N ASP A 71 20.96 26.46 -20.65
CA ASP A 71 20.16 27.67 -20.74
C ASP A 71 19.29 27.66 -22.01
N GLY A 72 17.98 27.49 -21.85
CA GLY A 72 17.01 27.50 -22.95
C GLY A 72 16.40 26.15 -23.31
N ALA A 73 16.38 25.20 -22.37
CA ALA A 73 15.69 23.94 -22.54
C ALA A 73 14.18 24.18 -22.81
N ILE A 74 13.74 23.85 -24.03
CA ILE A 74 12.34 23.97 -24.44
C ILE A 74 11.59 22.78 -23.86
N VAL A 75 10.63 23.06 -22.98
CA VAL A 75 9.71 22.06 -22.45
C VAL A 75 8.41 22.18 -23.22
N ASP A 76 7.91 21.05 -23.70
CA ASP A 76 6.53 20.95 -24.19
C ASP A 76 5.59 20.93 -22.98
N GLU A 77 4.95 22.07 -22.70
CA GLU A 77 4.08 22.22 -21.53
C GLU A 77 2.84 21.32 -21.60
N GLU A 78 2.32 21.07 -22.80
CA GLU A 78 1.13 20.24 -22.98
C GLU A 78 1.46 18.77 -22.75
N GLY A 79 2.50 18.25 -23.40
CA GLY A 79 3.01 16.90 -23.16
C GLY A 79 3.43 16.68 -21.70
N ALA A 80 4.15 17.63 -21.11
CA ALA A 80 4.56 17.57 -19.71
C ALA A 80 3.37 17.53 -18.72
N ARG A 81 2.24 18.12 -19.09
CA ARG A 81 1.00 18.07 -18.31
C ARG A 81 0.34 16.70 -18.45
N GLU A 82 0.27 16.14 -19.64
CA GLU A 82 -0.27 14.80 -19.87
C GLU A 82 0.56 13.73 -19.14
N ASP A 83 1.89 13.78 -19.29
CA ASP A 83 2.83 12.89 -18.61
C ASP A 83 2.68 13.00 -17.07
N PHE A 84 2.44 14.20 -16.56
CA PHE A 84 2.19 14.41 -15.14
C PHE A 84 0.88 13.77 -14.67
N LEU A 85 -0.20 13.90 -15.45
CA LEU A 85 -1.50 13.32 -15.08
C LEU A 85 -1.44 11.79 -15.12
N ALA A 86 -0.79 11.21 -16.13
CA ALA A 86 -0.54 9.78 -16.21
C ALA A 86 0.30 9.29 -15.02
N PHE A 87 1.37 10.01 -14.67
CA PHE A 87 2.16 9.72 -13.47
C PHE A 87 1.32 9.78 -12.19
N PHE A 88 0.47 10.79 -12.05
CA PHE A 88 -0.39 10.96 -10.87
C PHE A 88 -1.39 9.81 -10.75
N GLU A 89 -2.03 9.44 -11.85
CA GLU A 89 -2.97 8.32 -11.92
C GLU A 89 -2.30 6.99 -11.55
N ASP A 90 -1.14 6.68 -12.13
CA ASP A 90 -0.36 5.48 -11.82
C ASP A 90 -0.06 5.37 -10.32
N PHE A 91 0.40 6.46 -9.71
CA PHE A 91 0.72 6.48 -8.28
C PHE A 91 -0.54 6.41 -7.41
N PHE A 92 -1.61 7.07 -7.81
CA PHE A 92 -2.87 7.02 -7.07
C PHE A 92 -3.43 5.59 -7.05
N GLN A 93 -3.48 4.93 -8.21
CA GLN A 93 -3.95 3.56 -8.33
C GLN A 93 -3.07 2.57 -7.57
N GLU A 94 -1.74 2.68 -7.68
CA GLU A 94 -0.82 1.78 -6.97
C GLU A 94 -0.90 1.96 -5.45
N LEU A 95 -1.01 3.21 -4.96
CA LEU A 95 -1.08 3.49 -3.53
C LEU A 95 -2.46 3.17 -2.93
N SER A 96 -3.54 3.32 -3.70
CA SER A 96 -4.91 2.99 -3.26
C SER A 96 -5.12 1.51 -2.95
N LYS A 97 -4.22 0.63 -3.41
CA LYS A 97 -4.23 -0.81 -3.10
C LYS A 97 -3.88 -1.11 -1.64
N PHE A 98 -3.13 -0.23 -0.98
CA PHE A 98 -2.72 -0.43 0.41
C PHE A 98 -3.76 0.08 1.41
N GLY A 99 -4.53 1.10 1.03
CA GLY A 99 -5.48 1.73 1.93
C GLY A 99 -6.17 2.94 1.33
N ARG A 100 -7.01 3.59 2.14
CA ARG A 100 -7.70 4.81 1.72
C ARG A 100 -6.73 5.99 1.76
N LEU A 101 -6.45 6.57 0.60
CA LEU A 101 -5.72 7.82 0.50
C LEU A 101 -6.61 9.00 0.92
N GLU A 102 -6.14 9.81 1.87
CA GLU A 102 -6.73 11.10 2.21
C GLU A 102 -6.16 12.23 1.36
N ALA A 103 -4.90 12.12 0.96
CA ALA A 103 -4.24 13.11 0.11
C ALA A 103 -3.07 12.50 -0.65
N LEU A 104 -2.94 12.87 -1.92
CA LEU A 104 -1.77 12.61 -2.75
C LEU A 104 -1.28 13.93 -3.33
N HIS A 105 -0.03 14.29 -3.03
CA HIS A 105 0.58 15.54 -3.47
C HIS A 105 1.94 15.31 -4.10
N VAL A 106 2.14 15.91 -5.27
CA VAL A 106 3.41 15.87 -6.01
C VAL A 106 4.05 17.24 -5.99
N CYS A 107 5.31 17.31 -5.59
CA CYS A 107 6.06 18.55 -5.51
C CYS A 107 6.70 18.95 -6.85
N ASP A 108 6.35 20.13 -7.33
CA ASP A 108 6.91 20.84 -8.48
C ASP A 108 8.05 21.80 -8.06
N ASN A 109 8.66 21.55 -6.91
CA ASN A 109 9.79 22.34 -6.45
C ASN A 109 11.02 22.08 -7.32
N LEU A 110 11.78 23.13 -7.65
CA LEU A 110 13.08 22.98 -8.32
C LEU A 110 14.25 22.74 -7.35
N GLY A 111 14.01 22.89 -6.04
CA GLY A 111 15.03 22.73 -5.02
C GLY A 111 15.38 21.26 -4.80
N ASP A 112 16.68 20.94 -4.72
CA ASP A 112 17.20 19.58 -4.58
C ASP A 112 16.67 18.80 -3.37
N HIS A 113 16.11 19.47 -2.37
CA HIS A 113 15.60 18.85 -1.16
C HIS A 113 14.12 18.47 -1.22
N MET A 114 13.40 18.87 -2.28
CA MET A 114 11.96 18.59 -2.45
C MET A 114 11.57 18.24 -3.88
N ILE A 115 12.48 18.40 -4.85
CA ILE A 115 12.18 18.16 -6.26
C ILE A 115 11.64 16.74 -6.48
N GLY A 116 10.46 16.66 -7.10
CA GLY A 116 9.80 15.40 -7.44
C GLY A 116 9.44 14.52 -6.23
N HIS A 117 9.31 15.10 -5.04
CA HIS A 117 8.79 14.41 -3.87
C HIS A 117 7.29 14.13 -4.03
N VAL A 118 6.86 12.95 -3.61
CA VAL A 118 5.45 12.57 -3.56
C VAL A 118 5.07 12.29 -2.11
N TYR A 119 4.08 13.01 -1.61
CA TYR A 119 3.50 12.81 -0.31
C TYR A 119 2.17 12.08 -0.46
N ALA A 120 2.03 10.97 0.24
CA ALA A 120 0.78 10.22 0.30
C ALA A 120 0.37 10.08 1.76
N LYS A 121 -0.81 10.58 2.09
CA LYS A 121 -1.42 10.45 3.40
C LYS A 121 -2.53 9.42 3.34
N PHE A 122 -2.44 8.42 4.20
CA PHE A 122 -3.44 7.38 4.38
C PHE A 122 -4.39 7.73 5.53
N ALA A 123 -5.54 7.07 5.57
CA ALA A 123 -6.47 7.18 6.69
C ALA A 123 -5.88 6.54 7.96
N GLU A 124 -5.23 5.39 7.82
CA GLU A 124 -4.66 4.63 8.93
C GLU A 124 -3.12 4.52 8.84
N GLU A 125 -2.47 4.42 10.00
CA GLU A 125 -1.00 4.28 10.08
C GLU A 125 -0.51 2.91 9.61
N GLU A 126 -1.34 1.87 9.76
CA GLU A 126 -1.02 0.50 9.31
C GLU A 126 -0.96 0.43 7.78
N GLU A 127 -1.90 1.07 7.08
CA GLU A 127 -1.93 1.18 5.62
C GLU A 127 -0.67 1.87 5.08
N ALA A 128 -0.25 2.96 5.74
CA ALA A 128 0.97 3.69 5.42
C ALA A 128 2.23 2.82 5.60
N ALA A 129 2.26 2.00 6.65
CA ALA A 129 3.38 1.09 6.91
C ALA A 129 3.48 -0.03 5.85
N ASP A 130 2.34 -0.60 5.45
CA ASP A 130 2.29 -1.60 4.38
C ASP A 130 2.73 -1.00 3.04
N ALA A 131 2.25 0.20 2.71
CA ALA A 131 2.67 0.94 1.52
C ALA A 131 4.18 1.20 1.54
N LEU A 132 4.74 1.65 2.67
CA LEU A 132 6.18 1.88 2.80
C LEU A 132 6.98 0.59 2.60
N ASN A 133 6.59 -0.51 3.24
CA ASN A 133 7.31 -1.77 3.17
C ASN A 133 7.34 -2.35 1.74
N VAL A 134 6.25 -2.20 0.99
CA VAL A 134 6.15 -2.72 -0.37
C VAL A 134 6.76 -1.78 -1.40
N MET A 135 6.57 -0.46 -1.25
CA MET A 135 7.05 0.53 -2.22
C MET A 135 8.54 0.85 -2.06
N ASN A 136 9.08 0.78 -0.84
CA ASN A 136 10.48 1.06 -0.61
C ASN A 136 11.38 0.04 -1.31
N GLY A 137 12.34 0.53 -2.10
CA GLY A 137 13.26 -0.34 -2.83
C GLY A 137 12.70 -0.91 -4.14
N ARG A 138 11.42 -0.68 -4.48
CA ARG A 138 10.89 -0.98 -5.82
C ARG A 138 11.50 -0.06 -6.87
N TYR A 139 11.49 -0.49 -8.13
CA TYR A 139 11.97 0.31 -9.25
C TYR A 139 10.80 0.99 -9.93
N TYR A 140 10.93 2.30 -10.16
CA TYR A 140 10.04 3.07 -11.02
C TYR A 140 10.91 3.81 -12.03
N ASP A 141 10.61 3.62 -13.33
CA ASP A 141 11.32 4.28 -14.42
C ASP A 141 12.86 4.17 -14.29
N GLY A 142 13.33 2.93 -14.12
CA GLY A 142 14.75 2.57 -14.01
C GLY A 142 15.46 3.02 -12.73
N ARG A 143 14.78 3.65 -11.77
CA ARG A 143 15.35 4.14 -10.51
C ARG A 143 14.71 3.47 -9.31
N ARG A 144 15.51 3.19 -8.29
CA ARG A 144 15.02 2.64 -7.03
C ARG A 144 14.32 3.74 -6.23
N MET A 145 13.07 3.51 -5.86
CA MET A 145 12.29 4.40 -5.00
C MET A 145 12.82 4.34 -3.57
N GLU A 146 12.91 5.51 -2.95
CA GLU A 146 13.23 5.66 -1.53
C GLU A 146 11.98 6.19 -0.84
N VAL A 147 11.42 5.37 0.06
CA VAL A 147 10.20 5.69 0.78
C VAL A 147 10.49 5.77 2.27
N GLU A 148 10.06 6.85 2.90
CA GLU A 148 10.21 7.09 4.34
C GLU A 148 8.88 7.59 4.93
N PHE A 149 8.69 7.41 6.24
CA PHE A 149 7.61 8.09 6.93
C PHE A 149 7.88 9.59 7.02
N SER A 150 6.84 10.37 6.77
CA SER A 150 6.87 11.83 6.84
C SER A 150 6.22 12.30 8.15
N PRO A 151 6.80 13.28 8.85
CA PRO A 151 6.18 13.90 10.02
C PRO A 151 5.01 14.83 9.66
N VAL A 152 4.77 15.08 8.37
CA VAL A 152 3.74 16.01 7.89
C VAL A 152 2.35 15.45 8.18
N THR A 153 1.55 16.22 8.93
CA THR A 153 0.16 15.91 9.27
C THR A 153 -0.83 16.83 8.57
N ASP A 154 -0.46 18.10 8.36
CA ASP A 154 -1.30 19.10 7.69
C ASP A 154 -0.54 19.76 6.52
N PHE A 155 -0.98 19.48 5.30
CA PHE A 155 -0.40 20.06 4.08
C PHE A 155 -0.72 21.55 3.90
N ARG A 156 -1.73 22.09 4.60
CA ARG A 156 -2.10 23.51 4.50
C ARG A 156 -1.02 24.44 5.06
N GLU A 157 -0.28 23.98 6.06
CA GLU A 157 0.87 24.73 6.60
C GLU A 157 2.15 24.49 5.81
N ALA A 158 2.22 23.38 5.07
CA ALA A 158 3.40 23.00 4.31
C ALA A 158 3.44 23.62 2.90
N ARG A 159 2.28 23.92 2.32
CA ARG A 159 2.16 24.48 0.97
C ARG A 159 2.61 25.94 0.86
N CYS A 160 3.17 26.29 -0.28
CA CYS A 160 3.55 27.66 -0.61
C CYS A 160 2.35 28.44 -1.13
N ARG A 161 1.84 29.40 -0.35
CA ARG A 161 0.71 30.25 -0.76
C ARG A 161 1.02 31.08 -2.01
N ASP A 162 2.24 31.62 -2.10
CA ASP A 162 2.68 32.38 -3.27
C ASP A 162 2.70 31.50 -4.54
N PHE A 163 2.92 30.19 -4.41
CA PHE A 163 2.88 29.28 -5.57
C PHE A 163 1.45 28.97 -6.00
N ASP A 164 0.52 28.82 -5.05
CA ASP A 164 -0.90 28.65 -5.36
C ASP A 164 -1.50 29.85 -6.10
N GLU A 165 -0.89 31.03 -5.95
CA GLU A 165 -1.25 32.27 -6.65
C GLU A 165 -0.36 32.55 -7.89
N ASP A 166 0.49 31.60 -8.29
CA ASP A 166 1.46 31.73 -9.40
C ASP A 166 2.44 32.92 -9.27
N THR A 167 2.69 33.38 -8.03
CA THR A 167 3.52 34.55 -7.72
C THR A 167 4.85 34.21 -7.02
N CYS A 168 5.12 32.93 -6.75
CA CYS A 168 6.34 32.51 -6.06
C CYS A 168 7.62 32.77 -6.89
N ARG A 169 8.38 33.80 -6.51
CA ARG A 169 9.66 34.17 -7.17
C ARG A 169 10.90 33.51 -6.57
N ARG A 170 10.72 32.60 -5.60
CA ARG A 170 11.85 31.98 -4.86
C ARG A 170 12.56 30.89 -5.67
N GLY A 171 11.93 30.38 -6.73
CA GLY A 171 12.47 29.31 -7.57
C GLY A 171 12.92 28.11 -6.73
N GLY A 172 14.12 27.58 -7.01
CA GLY A 172 14.71 26.46 -6.28
C GLY A 172 15.06 26.74 -4.80
N PHE A 173 14.95 27.99 -4.33
CA PHE A 173 15.20 28.35 -2.94
C PHE A 173 13.95 28.34 -2.05
N CYS A 174 12.77 28.04 -2.60
CA CYS A 174 11.56 27.88 -1.80
C CYS A 174 11.69 26.65 -0.87
N ASN A 175 11.28 26.80 0.39
CA ASN A 175 11.24 25.71 1.38
C ASN A 175 9.84 25.17 1.63
N PHE A 176 8.84 25.72 0.95
CA PHE A 176 7.44 25.29 1.07
C PHE A 176 7.07 24.46 -0.16
N MET A 177 6.12 23.54 0.00
CA MET A 177 5.71 22.64 -1.06
C MET A 177 5.04 23.43 -2.18
N HIS A 178 5.58 23.31 -3.39
CA HIS A 178 4.91 23.72 -4.61
C HIS A 178 4.12 22.51 -5.09
N ILE A 179 2.82 22.45 -4.77
CA ILE A 179 2.01 21.28 -5.10
C ILE A 179 1.51 21.46 -6.53
N LYS A 180 1.88 20.53 -7.41
CA LYS A 180 1.43 20.58 -8.79
C LYS A 180 -0.09 20.39 -8.86
N PRO A 181 -0.85 21.30 -9.50
CA PRO A 181 -2.30 21.23 -9.51
C PRO A 181 -2.79 20.04 -10.34
N VAL A 182 -3.75 19.30 -9.79
CA VAL A 182 -4.44 18.19 -10.47
C VAL A 182 -5.91 18.59 -10.62
N PRO A 183 -6.54 18.35 -11.79
CA PRO A 183 -7.96 18.61 -11.98
C PRO A 183 -8.81 17.90 -10.93
N LEU A 184 -9.68 18.65 -10.25
CA LEU A 184 -10.53 18.10 -9.19
C LEU A 184 -11.50 17.00 -9.68
N CYS A 185 -11.92 17.04 -10.95
CA CYS A 185 -12.72 15.98 -11.53
C CYS A 185 -11.95 14.65 -11.54
N LEU A 186 -10.69 14.67 -11.99
CA LEU A 186 -9.85 13.49 -12.03
C LEU A 186 -9.65 12.90 -10.63
N VAL A 187 -9.34 13.73 -9.64
CA VAL A 187 -9.17 13.27 -8.25
C VAL A 187 -10.44 12.60 -7.73
N ARG A 188 -11.61 13.21 -7.95
CA ARG A 188 -12.89 12.67 -7.49
C ARG A 188 -13.26 11.37 -8.19
N ASP A 189 -13.08 11.31 -9.51
CA ASP A 189 -13.36 10.11 -10.30
C ASP A 189 -12.50 8.93 -9.80
N MET A 190 -11.21 9.17 -9.53
CA MET A 190 -10.31 8.15 -8.99
C MET A 190 -10.65 7.75 -7.54
N GLU A 191 -11.06 8.69 -6.69
CA GLU A 191 -11.53 8.40 -5.33
C GLU A 191 -12.79 7.51 -5.33
N ASP A 192 -13.75 7.84 -6.19
CA ASP A 192 -15.01 7.11 -6.36
C ASP A 192 -14.74 5.69 -6.91
N GLU A 193 -13.89 5.56 -7.95
CA GLU A 193 -13.49 4.26 -8.50
C GLU A 193 -12.79 3.38 -7.46
N ALA A 194 -11.86 3.95 -6.68
CA ALA A 194 -11.16 3.23 -5.63
C ALA A 194 -12.12 2.80 -4.50
N GLU A 195 -13.14 3.61 -4.18
CA GLU A 195 -14.16 3.23 -3.20
C GLU A 195 -15.07 2.11 -3.73
N ASP A 196 -15.49 2.18 -4.99
CA ASP A 196 -16.27 1.14 -5.63
C ASP A 196 -15.53 -0.19 -5.71
N GLU A 197 -14.24 -0.17 -6.03
CA GLU A 197 -13.40 -1.37 -6.02
C GLU A 197 -13.34 -2.01 -4.63
N ARG A 198 -13.08 -1.22 -3.57
CA ARG A 198 -13.08 -1.71 -2.19
C ARG A 198 -14.43 -2.31 -1.79
N ARG A 199 -15.54 -1.67 -2.16
CA ARG A 199 -16.90 -2.18 -1.89
C ARG A 199 -17.15 -3.51 -2.60
N ARG A 200 -16.68 -3.66 -3.85
CA ARG A 200 -16.78 -4.92 -4.60
C ARG A 200 -15.98 -6.03 -3.92
N GLU A 201 -14.73 -5.76 -3.54
CA GLU A 201 -13.90 -6.74 -2.84
C GLU A 201 -14.51 -7.17 -1.50
N GLU A 202 -15.05 -6.25 -0.71
CA GLU A 202 -15.72 -6.56 0.54
C GLU A 202 -16.94 -7.47 0.31
N MET A 203 -17.75 -7.15 -0.70
CA MET A 203 -18.92 -7.94 -1.08
C MET A 203 -18.52 -9.36 -1.51
N GLU A 204 -17.48 -9.51 -2.32
CA GLU A 204 -16.94 -10.80 -2.73
C GLU A 204 -16.40 -11.62 -1.54
N ARG A 205 -15.69 -10.96 -0.61
CA ARG A 205 -15.23 -11.60 0.63
C ARG A 205 -16.41 -12.07 1.48
N MET A 206 -17.47 -11.26 1.60
CA MET A 206 -18.67 -11.64 2.31
C MET A 206 -19.38 -12.82 1.65
N GLU A 207 -19.51 -12.83 0.32
CA GLU A 207 -20.08 -13.94 -0.43
C GLU A 207 -19.30 -15.24 -0.22
N ARG A 208 -17.97 -15.16 -0.26
CA ARG A 208 -17.08 -16.31 -0.03
C ARG A 208 -17.32 -16.92 1.36
N ARG A 209 -17.36 -16.09 2.40
CA ARG A 209 -17.68 -16.52 3.77
C ARG A 209 -19.05 -17.18 3.85
N ARG A 210 -20.09 -16.59 3.25
CA ARG A 210 -21.44 -17.18 3.19
C ARG A 210 -21.46 -18.53 2.47
N ARG A 211 -20.66 -18.71 1.41
CA ARG A 211 -20.55 -19.98 0.68
C ARG A 211 -19.85 -21.06 1.54
N GLU A 212 -18.83 -20.69 2.30
CA GLU A 212 -18.14 -21.58 3.24
C GLU A 212 -19.07 -22.03 4.37
N GLU A 213 -19.77 -21.10 5.01
CA GLU A 213 -20.75 -21.40 6.07
C GLU A 213 -21.84 -22.38 5.59
N ARG A 214 -22.35 -22.19 4.36
CA ARG A 214 -23.36 -23.10 3.78
C ARG A 214 -22.83 -24.52 3.55
N ARG A 215 -21.53 -24.69 3.29
CA ARG A 215 -20.92 -26.02 3.12
C ARG A 215 -20.83 -26.75 4.45
N ASP A 216 -20.47 -26.06 5.53
CA ASP A 216 -20.37 -26.65 6.86
C ASP A 216 -21.74 -27.12 7.40
N HIS A 217 -22.80 -26.37 7.12
CA HIS A 217 -24.17 -26.74 7.50
C HIS A 217 -24.72 -27.96 6.74
N ARG A 218 -24.19 -28.29 5.55
CA ARG A 218 -24.54 -29.52 4.82
C ARG A 218 -23.67 -30.72 5.22
N GLY A 219 -22.50 -30.50 5.81
CA GLY A 219 -21.62 -31.55 6.34
C GLY A 219 -21.91 -32.00 7.77
N GLY A 220 -22.60 -31.19 8.58
CA GLY A 220 -22.87 -31.47 10.00
C GLY A 220 -24.11 -32.35 10.31
N GLY A 221 -24.86 -32.80 9.30
CA GLY A 221 -26.14 -33.51 9.47
C GLY A 221 -26.04 -35.04 9.54
N GLY A 222 -24.87 -35.60 9.86
CA GLY A 222 -24.57 -37.00 9.56
C GLY A 222 -24.16 -37.93 10.71
N ASP A 223 -24.16 -37.56 12.00
CA ASP A 223 -23.71 -38.55 13.01
C ASP A 223 -24.14 -38.34 14.48
N ARG A 224 -25.45 -38.28 14.77
CA ARG A 224 -25.94 -38.30 16.18
C ARG A 224 -27.16 -39.15 16.45
N ARG A 225 -27.36 -40.29 15.76
CA ARG A 225 -28.42 -41.25 16.15
C ARG A 225 -28.02 -42.72 15.94
N ARG A 226 -27.04 -43.23 16.69
CA ARG A 226 -26.93 -44.68 16.98
C ARG A 226 -26.06 -44.94 18.21
N GLY A 227 -26.57 -44.55 19.38
CA GLY A 227 -25.87 -44.82 20.64
C GLY A 227 -26.70 -44.50 21.86
N ARG A 228 -27.80 -45.22 22.08
CA ARG A 228 -28.43 -45.50 23.39
C ARG A 228 -29.80 -46.16 23.21
N ARG A 229 -29.82 -47.49 23.23
CA ARG A 229 -30.93 -48.27 23.80
C ARG A 229 -30.34 -49.53 24.41
N ASP A 230 -29.74 -49.35 25.57
CA ASP A 230 -29.58 -50.41 26.56
C ASP A 230 -30.61 -50.18 27.66
N ARG A 231 -31.18 -51.31 28.12
CA ARG A 231 -32.20 -51.50 29.19
C ARG A 231 -33.63 -51.23 28.70
N GLU A 232 -34.56 -52.19 28.73
CA GLU A 232 -34.78 -53.24 29.74
C GLU A 232 -35.87 -54.24 29.30
N ARG A 233 -35.96 -55.37 30.03
CA ARG A 233 -37.05 -56.36 30.13
C ARG A 233 -36.99 -57.67 29.32
N LYS A 234 -36.48 -58.69 30.03
CA LYS A 234 -37.18 -59.93 30.44
C LYS A 234 -38.04 -60.66 29.39
N GLY A 235 -37.65 -61.92 29.15
CA GLY A 235 -38.61 -63.03 29.25
C GLY A 235 -38.85 -63.85 27.98
N GLY A 236 -38.26 -65.04 27.93
CA GLY A 236 -39.03 -66.27 27.73
C GLY A 236 -39.49 -66.67 26.32
N ARG A 237 -38.89 -67.79 25.88
CA ARG A 237 -39.53 -68.96 25.24
C ARG A 237 -39.86 -68.94 23.73
N ARG A 238 -39.22 -69.94 23.10
CA ARG A 238 -39.74 -70.93 22.14
C ARG A 238 -40.02 -70.46 20.70
N GLY A 239 -39.22 -71.02 19.79
CA GLY A 239 -39.77 -72.03 18.87
C GLY A 239 -39.81 -71.67 17.40
N GLY A 240 -39.02 -72.41 16.60
CA GLY A 240 -39.54 -73.11 15.43
C GLY A 240 -39.41 -72.47 14.05
N GLY A 241 -38.64 -73.13 13.19
CA GLY A 241 -38.81 -73.16 11.72
C GLY A 241 -38.32 -71.91 10.99
N GLY A 242 -37.66 -71.96 9.84
CA GLY A 242 -37.41 -73.05 8.92
C GLY A 242 -36.82 -72.45 7.64
N SER A 243 -35.73 -73.07 7.17
CA SER A 243 -35.35 -73.26 5.77
C SER A 243 -35.17 -72.10 4.77
N ARG A 244 -33.93 -72.08 4.22
CA ARG A 244 -33.56 -72.00 2.78
C ARG A 244 -33.69 -70.61 2.13
N SER A 245 -32.77 -70.11 1.29
CA SER A 245 -31.67 -70.73 0.53
C SER A 245 -30.82 -69.66 -0.17
N ARG A 246 -29.51 -69.97 -0.33
CA ARG A 246 -28.60 -69.74 -1.50
C ARG A 246 -28.51 -68.30 -2.07
N SER A 247 -27.34 -67.71 -2.35
CA SER A 247 -26.15 -68.25 -3.01
C SER A 247 -24.96 -67.26 -2.88
N ARG A 248 -23.74 -67.82 -2.79
CA ARG A 248 -22.52 -67.54 -3.60
C ARG A 248 -22.25 -66.08 -4.04
N SER A 249 -21.04 -65.50 -3.92
CA SER A 249 -19.69 -66.11 -3.98
C SER A 249 -18.59 -65.05 -3.78
N ARG A 250 -17.46 -65.53 -3.20
CA ARG A 250 -16.04 -65.25 -3.54
C ARG A 250 -15.49 -63.83 -3.32
N SER A 251 -14.58 -63.55 -2.37
CA SER A 251 -13.22 -64.06 -2.06
C SER A 251 -12.09 -63.26 -2.73
N HIS A 252 -11.31 -62.52 -1.92
CA HIS A 252 -9.83 -62.48 -1.81
C HIS A 252 -9.44 -61.18 -1.06
N SER A 253 -8.83 -61.15 0.15
CA SER A 253 -7.46 -61.50 0.57
C SER A 253 -6.39 -61.14 -0.47
N LYS A 254 -5.27 -60.45 -0.17
CA LYS A 254 -4.45 -60.41 1.04
C LYS A 254 -3.38 -59.31 0.86
N SER A 255 -3.00 -58.67 1.97
CA SER A 255 -1.64 -58.30 2.40
C SER A 255 -0.48 -58.14 1.39
N GLY A 256 0.29 -57.07 1.57
CA GLY A 256 1.60 -57.18 2.22
C GLY A 256 2.86 -56.78 1.44
N SER A 257 3.71 -56.01 2.15
CA SER A 257 5.16 -55.74 1.97
C SER A 257 5.59 -54.87 0.78
N ARG A 258 6.26 -53.73 1.02
CA ARG A 258 7.72 -53.55 1.29
C ARG A 258 8.55 -54.15 0.15
N ASP A 259 9.39 -53.41 -0.57
CA ASP A 259 10.56 -52.67 -0.06
C ASP A 259 11.19 -51.78 -1.15
N ARG A 260 11.84 -50.71 -0.68
CA ARG A 260 13.11 -50.06 -1.11
C ARG A 260 13.51 -49.81 -2.57
N GLY A 261 14.09 -48.61 -2.72
CA GLY A 261 15.16 -48.24 -3.67
C GLY A 261 14.77 -46.99 -4.44
N GLY A 262 15.21 -45.78 -4.08
CA GLY A 262 16.57 -45.26 -4.37
C GLY A 262 16.62 -44.81 -5.83
N GLY A 263 16.94 -43.59 -6.23
CA GLY A 263 17.47 -42.37 -5.63
C GLY A 263 17.64 -41.37 -6.79
N SER A 264 18.16 -40.17 -6.50
CA SER A 264 18.56 -39.08 -7.41
C SER A 264 17.45 -38.53 -8.33
N GLY A 265 17.03 -37.27 -8.22
CA GLY A 265 17.85 -36.07 -8.16
C GLY A 265 17.99 -35.52 -9.58
N VAL A 266 17.52 -34.29 -9.81
CA VAL A 266 18.11 -33.24 -10.66
C VAL A 266 17.09 -32.09 -10.80
N ARG A 267 17.61 -30.87 -10.56
CA ARG A 267 16.98 -29.58 -10.80
C ARG A 267 16.65 -29.40 -12.28
N TYR A 268 15.57 -28.67 -12.57
CA TYR A 268 15.50 -27.89 -13.79
C TYR A 268 15.23 -26.43 -13.43
N GLU A 269 15.87 -25.60 -14.25
CA GLU A 269 15.91 -24.14 -14.29
C GLU A 269 14.54 -23.47 -14.21
#